data_AF-A0A7V0MIL7-F1
#
_entry.id   AF-A0A7V0MIL7-F1
#
_cell.length_a   1.000
_cell.length_b   1.000
_cell.length_c   1.000
_cell.angle_alpha   90.00
_cell.angle_beta   90.00
_cell.angle_gamma   90.00
#
_symmetry.space_group_name_H-M   'P 1'
#
loop_
_entity.id
_entity.type
_entity.pdbx_description
1 polymer ?
#
loop_
_entity_poly.entity_id
_entity_poly.type
_entity_poly.pdbx_seq_one_letter_code
_entity_poly.pdbx_strand_id
1 'polypeptide(L)'
;MKGMRCFAIFVLLVGLVCWVSSSALASPITVDGNYSDWGFNTWSGFNTETENESAGKPVTGVTNGVYWWEEDGVGESGYVGPGYGGQTFDVEGLYTKISDGYLYFMVISGMRGSVGSRTFEPGDIVINLLSNDVLEKQYVVETTGYRFDLDSSGYVSTTAKTGEAGYLYDVTGGDAVLGKGLSNWQNSSDNQDPTQITEILGSGIPISLVFAQPGSEHSVIEGAISLSLLNLDGINGINIHYATVCGNDGGTTPNAPVPEPGTILLVGTGLLGLALGSRKRKTK
;
A
#
# COMPACT_ATOMS: atom_id res chain seq x y z
N MET A 1 -51.88 -26.25 -13.74
CA MET A 1 -50.54 -26.59 -14.26
C MET A 1 -49.88 -25.54 -15.17
N LYS A 2 -50.60 -24.67 -15.90
CA LYS A 2 -49.96 -23.63 -16.75
C LYS A 2 -49.24 -22.50 -15.98
N GLY A 3 -49.74 -22.09 -14.81
CA GLY A 3 -49.14 -20.99 -14.01
C GLY A 3 -47.76 -21.28 -13.42
N MET A 4 -47.45 -22.53 -13.06
CA MET A 4 -46.14 -22.91 -12.49
C MET A 4 -44.99 -22.84 -13.50
N ARG A 5 -45.27 -22.99 -14.80
CA ARG A 5 -44.24 -22.95 -15.84
C ARG A 5 -43.77 -21.52 -16.12
N CYS A 6 -44.67 -20.53 -16.09
CA CYS A 6 -44.31 -19.12 -16.27
C CYS A 6 -43.49 -18.57 -15.10
N PHE A 7 -43.78 -18.99 -13.86
CA PHE A 7 -43.03 -18.53 -12.68
C PHE A 7 -41.59 -19.08 -12.67
N ALA A 8 -41.39 -20.35 -13.05
CA ALA A 8 -40.05 -20.95 -13.13
C ALA A 8 -39.16 -20.28 -14.19
N ILE A 9 -39.72 -19.91 -15.34
CA ILE A 9 -39.00 -19.20 -16.41
C ILE A 9 -38.62 -17.79 -15.97
N PHE A 10 -39.51 -17.10 -15.24
CA PHE A 10 -39.24 -15.75 -14.73
C PHE A 10 -38.13 -15.76 -13.66
N VAL A 11 -38.12 -16.72 -12.74
CA VAL A 11 -37.06 -16.87 -11.72
C VAL A 11 -35.71 -17.23 -12.35
N LEU A 12 -35.71 -18.06 -13.40
CA LEU A 12 -34.50 -18.37 -14.18
C LEU A 12 -33.96 -17.14 -14.92
N LEU A 13 -34.83 -16.32 -15.51
CA LEU A 13 -34.44 -15.09 -16.20
C LEU A 13 -33.94 -14.01 -15.23
N VAL A 14 -34.57 -13.82 -14.08
CA VAL A 14 -34.08 -12.89 -13.04
C VAL A 14 -32.76 -13.38 -12.45
N GLY A 15 -32.63 -14.70 -12.21
CA GLY A 15 -31.37 -15.31 -11.79
C GLY A 15 -30.25 -15.12 -12.81
N LEU A 16 -30.54 -15.27 -14.11
CA LEU A 16 -29.58 -15.06 -15.19
C LEU A 16 -29.20 -13.57 -15.33
N VAL A 17 -30.17 -12.65 -15.29
CA VAL A 17 -29.92 -11.21 -15.38
C VAL A 17 -29.12 -10.69 -14.19
N CYS A 18 -29.37 -11.20 -12.97
CA CYS A 18 -28.54 -10.90 -11.80
C CYS A 18 -27.14 -11.55 -11.87
N TRP A 19 -26.92 -12.56 -12.72
CA TRP A 19 -25.63 -13.19 -12.93
C TRP A 19 -24.79 -12.49 -14.01
N VAL A 20 -25.40 -11.84 -15.01
CA VAL A 20 -24.66 -11.07 -16.03
C VAL A 20 -24.29 -9.66 -15.55
N SER A 21 -24.90 -9.16 -14.48
CA SER A 21 -24.46 -7.94 -13.79
C SER A 21 -23.22 -8.13 -12.93
N SER A 22 -22.44 -9.21 -13.15
CA SER A 22 -21.12 -9.37 -12.55
C SER A 22 -20.33 -8.10 -12.81
N SER A 23 -20.17 -7.34 -11.72
CA SER A 23 -19.17 -6.31 -11.51
C SER A 23 -18.04 -6.45 -12.51
N ALA A 24 -17.85 -5.44 -13.36
CA ALA A 24 -16.63 -5.30 -14.14
C ALA A 24 -15.47 -5.56 -13.16
N LEU A 25 -14.86 -6.73 -13.26
CA LEU A 25 -13.78 -7.11 -12.37
C LEU A 25 -12.69 -6.11 -12.71
N ALA A 26 -12.36 -5.24 -11.76
CA ALA A 26 -11.21 -4.37 -11.90
C ALA A 26 -10.03 -5.26 -12.30
N SER A 27 -9.24 -4.83 -13.29
CA SER A 27 -8.05 -5.59 -13.65
C SER A 27 -7.23 -5.84 -12.38
N PRO A 28 -6.76 -7.08 -12.16
CA PRO A 28 -5.84 -7.34 -11.06
C PRO A 28 -4.61 -6.45 -11.23
N ILE A 29 -4.04 -6.01 -10.10
CA ILE A 29 -2.77 -5.28 -10.10
C ILE A 29 -1.65 -6.26 -10.44
N THR A 30 -0.84 -5.94 -11.43
CA THR A 30 0.39 -6.67 -11.74
C THR A 30 1.55 -5.95 -11.08
N VAL A 31 2.34 -6.64 -10.26
CA VAL A 31 3.55 -6.05 -9.66
C VAL A 31 4.67 -6.06 -10.70
N ASP A 32 4.75 -5.00 -11.51
CA ASP A 32 5.71 -4.84 -12.61
C ASP A 32 6.26 -3.40 -12.75
N GLY A 33 5.90 -2.50 -11.84
CA GLY A 33 6.25 -1.09 -11.85
C GLY A 33 5.39 -0.26 -12.81
N ASN A 34 4.35 -0.84 -13.41
CA ASN A 34 3.43 -0.14 -14.29
C ASN A 34 2.25 0.46 -13.52
N TYR A 35 2.35 1.75 -13.27
CA TYR A 35 1.31 2.55 -12.61
C TYR A 35 -0.05 2.52 -13.33
N SER A 36 -0.16 2.07 -14.59
CA SER A 36 -1.45 2.02 -15.29
C SER A 36 -2.46 1.11 -14.62
N ASP A 37 -1.98 0.09 -13.92
CA ASP A 37 -2.81 -0.89 -13.21
C ASP A 37 -3.55 -0.24 -12.03
N TRP A 38 -3.01 0.87 -11.52
CA TRP A 38 -3.55 1.68 -10.45
C TRP A 38 -4.59 2.71 -10.93
N GLY A 39 -4.86 2.74 -12.23
CA GLY A 39 -5.85 3.61 -12.83
C GLY A 39 -5.32 4.97 -13.29
N PHE A 40 -4.00 5.18 -13.28
CA PHE A 40 -3.39 6.37 -13.86
C PHE A 40 -3.07 6.15 -15.34
N ASN A 41 -3.22 7.19 -16.14
CA ASN A 41 -3.03 7.15 -17.59
C ASN A 41 -1.79 7.91 -18.06
N THR A 42 -1.17 8.71 -17.18
CA THR A 42 0.00 9.54 -17.48
C THR A 42 0.91 9.68 -16.26
N TRP A 43 2.20 9.91 -16.50
CA TRP A 43 3.16 10.35 -15.48
C TRP A 43 3.01 11.83 -15.06
N SER A 44 2.22 12.60 -15.81
CA SER A 44 1.94 14.00 -15.49
C SER A 44 0.92 14.11 -14.37
N GLY A 45 1.11 15.08 -13.47
CA GLY A 45 0.20 15.38 -12.36
C GLY A 45 0.74 15.02 -10.98
N PHE A 46 1.88 14.31 -10.91
CA PHE A 46 2.64 14.16 -9.67
C PHE A 46 3.50 15.42 -9.46
N ASN A 47 3.00 16.32 -8.61
CA ASN A 47 3.68 17.54 -8.15
C ASN A 47 4.28 18.46 -9.25
N THR A 48 3.55 18.74 -10.34
CA THR A 48 4.00 19.80 -11.27
C THR A 48 3.83 21.16 -10.59
N GLU A 49 4.93 21.92 -10.40
CA GLU A 49 5.02 23.22 -9.69
C GLU A 49 4.03 24.32 -10.16
N THR A 50 3.30 24.08 -11.24
CA THR A 50 2.37 25.02 -11.85
C THR A 50 0.97 24.43 -11.82
N GLU A 51 0.19 24.84 -10.82
CA GLU A 51 -1.27 24.76 -10.76
C GLU A 51 -1.88 23.34 -10.81
N ASN A 52 -2.46 22.88 -9.69
CA ASN A 52 -3.79 22.24 -9.61
C ASN A 52 -4.21 21.17 -10.65
N GLU A 53 -3.28 20.43 -11.26
CA GLU A 53 -3.60 19.52 -12.36
C GLU A 53 -3.62 18.05 -11.94
N SER A 54 -4.85 17.55 -11.88
CA SER A 54 -5.30 16.18 -12.02
C SER A 54 -4.28 15.13 -12.50
N ALA A 55 -3.56 14.55 -11.54
CA ALA A 55 -3.77 13.14 -11.18
C ALA A 55 -4.71 12.94 -9.96
N GLY A 56 -5.29 14.01 -9.38
CA GLY A 56 -6.76 14.02 -9.17
C GLY A 56 -7.39 14.10 -7.77
N LYS A 57 -6.81 14.83 -6.79
CA LYS A 57 -7.44 15.41 -5.56
C LYS A 57 -7.95 14.45 -4.46
N PRO A 58 -7.85 14.72 -3.14
CA PRO A 58 -6.96 15.54 -2.26
C PRO A 58 -5.86 14.70 -1.55
N VAL A 59 -4.90 15.30 -0.81
CA VAL A 59 -3.73 14.70 -0.05
C VAL A 59 -3.98 13.34 0.67
N THR A 60 -5.22 12.90 0.83
CA THR A 60 -5.61 11.56 1.28
C THR A 60 -7.00 11.21 0.72
N GLY A 61 -7.20 10.03 0.11
CA GLY A 61 -8.48 9.68 -0.52
C GLY A 61 -8.71 8.19 -0.82
N VAL A 62 -9.88 7.90 -1.41
CA VAL A 62 -10.26 6.55 -1.87
C VAL A 62 -10.99 6.62 -3.22
N THR A 63 -10.44 5.98 -4.26
CA THR A 63 -11.04 5.90 -5.60
C THR A 63 -10.93 4.47 -6.13
N ASN A 64 -12.05 3.87 -6.56
CA ASN A 64 -12.08 2.51 -7.11
C ASN A 64 -11.41 1.44 -6.22
N GLY A 65 -11.48 1.61 -4.89
CA GLY A 65 -10.85 0.71 -3.91
C GLY A 65 -9.34 0.91 -3.74
N VAL A 66 -8.76 1.93 -4.38
CA VAL A 66 -7.38 2.40 -4.14
C VAL A 66 -7.42 3.48 -3.07
N TYR A 67 -6.68 3.28 -2.00
CA TYR A 67 -6.46 4.20 -0.89
C TYR A 67 -5.12 4.88 -1.12
N TRP A 68 -5.05 6.20 -0.92
CA TRP A 68 -3.85 6.91 -1.32
C TRP A 68 -3.57 8.15 -0.48
N TRP A 69 -2.30 8.52 -0.48
CA TRP A 69 -1.74 9.76 0.04
C TRP A 69 -0.78 10.31 -1.01
N GLU A 70 -0.81 11.62 -1.24
CA GLU A 70 0.11 12.32 -2.14
C GLU A 70 0.58 13.57 -1.41
N GLU A 71 1.88 13.88 -1.50
CA GLU A 71 2.38 15.18 -1.04
C GLU A 71 2.02 16.26 -2.07
N ASP A 72 1.36 17.34 -1.62
CA ASP A 72 1.21 18.55 -2.43
C ASP A 72 2.42 19.45 -2.17
N GLY A 73 3.35 19.48 -3.13
CA GLY A 73 4.64 20.14 -2.98
C GLY A 73 4.56 21.52 -2.33
N VAL A 74 5.59 21.87 -1.58
CA VAL A 74 5.65 23.18 -0.93
C VAL A 74 5.74 24.24 -2.05
N GLY A 75 4.71 25.07 -2.23
CA GLY A 75 4.63 26.04 -3.36
C GLY A 75 5.85 26.97 -3.48
N GLU A 76 5.87 27.94 -4.42
CA GLU A 76 7.05 28.78 -4.78
C GLU A 76 7.96 29.34 -3.65
N SER A 77 7.48 29.42 -2.40
CA SER A 77 8.22 29.92 -1.23
C SER A 77 8.36 28.91 -0.07
N GLY A 78 7.92 27.68 -0.27
CA GLY A 78 7.90 26.65 0.75
C GLY A 78 9.24 25.92 0.87
N TYR A 79 9.45 25.25 2.00
CA TYR A 79 10.71 24.58 2.34
C TYR A 79 10.43 23.10 2.61
N VAL A 80 11.01 22.20 1.80
CA VAL A 80 11.10 20.76 2.09
C VAL A 80 12.52 20.47 2.58
N GLY A 81 12.67 19.75 3.71
CA GLY A 81 13.97 19.39 4.25
C GLY A 81 13.89 18.31 5.33
N PRO A 82 15.01 17.58 5.62
CA PRO A 82 16.38 18.03 5.43
C PRO A 82 17.18 17.37 4.28
N GLY A 83 17.70 18.23 3.39
CA GLY A 83 18.68 17.91 2.35
C GLY A 83 18.72 18.85 1.14
N TYR A 84 17.82 19.85 1.00
CA TYR A 84 17.63 20.71 -0.19
C TYR A 84 17.75 19.93 -1.52
N GLY A 85 16.68 19.26 -1.88
CA GLY A 85 16.34 18.98 -3.27
C GLY A 85 14.90 19.42 -3.45
N GLY A 86 14.56 20.03 -4.59
CA GLY A 86 13.18 19.94 -5.07
C GLY A 86 12.85 18.47 -5.38
N GLN A 87 11.84 18.23 -6.20
CA GLN A 87 11.32 16.94 -6.70
C GLN A 87 12.19 15.67 -6.58
N THR A 88 13.50 15.77 -6.76
CA THR A 88 14.49 14.69 -6.69
C THR A 88 14.51 13.85 -5.41
N PHE A 89 13.81 14.20 -4.32
CA PHE A 89 13.77 13.39 -3.07
C PHE A 89 12.40 13.34 -2.39
N ASP A 90 11.34 13.66 -3.13
CA ASP A 90 10.00 13.78 -2.58
C ASP A 90 9.23 12.46 -2.77
N VAL A 91 8.42 12.10 -1.80
CA VAL A 91 7.42 11.04 -1.87
C VAL A 91 6.19 11.63 -2.54
N GLU A 92 6.13 11.48 -3.85
CA GLU A 92 5.08 12.09 -4.67
C GLU A 92 3.74 11.36 -4.53
N GLY A 93 3.76 10.09 -4.14
CA GLY A 93 2.53 9.35 -3.90
C GLY A 93 2.74 7.99 -3.23
N LEU A 94 1.77 7.63 -2.41
CA LEU A 94 1.68 6.34 -1.74
C LEU A 94 0.27 5.79 -1.95
N TYR A 95 0.18 4.60 -2.53
CA TYR A 95 -1.07 3.96 -2.94
C TYR A 95 -1.16 2.58 -2.34
N THR A 96 -2.37 2.18 -1.96
CA THR A 96 -2.68 0.83 -1.52
C THR A 96 -3.99 0.34 -2.07
N LYS A 97 -4.10 -0.96 -2.30
CA LYS A 97 -5.32 -1.61 -2.75
C LYS A 97 -5.41 -3.00 -2.16
N ILE A 98 -6.56 -3.36 -1.62
CA ILE A 98 -6.82 -4.73 -1.20
C ILE A 98 -7.68 -5.42 -2.24
N SER A 99 -7.14 -6.46 -2.87
CA SER A 99 -7.85 -7.21 -3.91
C SER A 99 -7.28 -8.62 -4.06
N ASP A 100 -8.11 -9.58 -4.46
CA ASP A 100 -7.70 -10.97 -4.76
C ASP A 100 -6.88 -11.68 -3.66
N GLY A 101 -7.09 -11.31 -2.39
CA GLY A 101 -6.36 -11.88 -1.26
C GLY A 101 -4.98 -11.26 -1.01
N TYR A 102 -4.67 -10.13 -1.64
CA TYR A 102 -3.42 -9.40 -1.48
C TYR A 102 -3.67 -7.95 -1.04
N LEU A 103 -2.73 -7.42 -0.25
CA LEU A 103 -2.48 -6.01 -0.07
C LEU A 103 -1.42 -5.60 -1.10
N TYR A 104 -1.84 -4.82 -2.08
CA TYR A 104 -0.94 -4.16 -3.02
C TYR A 104 -0.55 -2.80 -2.47
N PHE A 105 0.69 -2.39 -2.71
CA PHE A 105 1.15 -1.04 -2.45
C PHE A 105 2.02 -0.54 -3.60
N MET A 106 2.03 0.78 -3.80
CA MET A 106 2.92 1.47 -4.70
C MET A 106 3.39 2.78 -4.07
N VAL A 107 4.69 3.02 -4.10
CA VAL A 107 5.30 4.31 -3.78
C VAL A 107 5.81 4.90 -5.08
N ILE A 108 5.44 6.15 -5.34
CA ILE A 108 6.03 6.98 -6.37
C ILE A 108 6.90 8.00 -5.65
N SER A 109 8.16 8.09 -6.05
CA SER A 109 9.07 9.07 -5.48
C SER A 109 9.97 9.63 -6.56
N GLY A 110 10.23 10.93 -6.51
CA GLY A 110 11.22 11.57 -7.37
C GLY A 110 12.66 11.21 -7.00
N MET A 111 12.86 10.34 -6.00
CA MET A 111 14.17 9.91 -5.51
C MET A 111 15.11 9.45 -6.63
N ARG A 112 16.18 10.24 -6.83
CA ARG A 112 17.29 9.91 -7.73
C ARG A 112 18.48 9.44 -6.90
N GLY A 113 19.01 8.27 -7.24
CA GLY A 113 20.12 7.62 -6.50
C GLY A 113 21.13 8.60 -5.87
N SER A 114 22.01 9.22 -6.65
CA SER A 114 23.05 10.11 -6.09
C SER A 114 22.87 11.59 -6.47
N VAL A 115 23.01 12.50 -5.49
CA VAL A 115 23.16 13.95 -5.69
C VAL A 115 24.49 14.43 -5.10
N GLY A 116 25.34 14.99 -5.97
CA GLY A 116 26.72 15.32 -5.63
C GLY A 116 27.49 14.07 -5.23
N SER A 117 28.04 14.04 -4.01
CA SER A 117 28.73 12.87 -3.44
C SER A 117 27.85 12.04 -2.52
N ARG A 118 26.55 12.34 -2.42
CA ARG A 118 25.61 11.67 -1.52
C ARG A 118 24.71 10.74 -2.32
N THR A 119 24.41 9.58 -1.76
CA THR A 119 23.41 8.63 -2.31
C THR A 119 22.25 8.55 -1.33
N PHE A 120 21.04 8.63 -1.87
CA PHE A 120 19.79 8.53 -1.14
C PHE A 120 18.99 7.35 -1.68
N GLU A 121 18.33 6.67 -0.77
CA GLU A 121 17.69 5.39 -1.00
C GLU A 121 16.30 5.41 -0.36
N PRO A 122 15.36 4.62 -0.88
CA PRO A 122 13.94 4.87 -0.67
C PRO A 122 13.49 4.65 0.77
N GLY A 123 14.27 3.92 1.57
CA GLY A 123 13.82 3.51 2.89
C GLY A 123 12.83 2.35 2.80
N ASP A 124 12.47 1.80 3.95
CA ASP A 124 11.63 0.61 4.05
C ASP A 124 10.16 0.99 4.27
N ILE A 125 9.24 0.09 3.93
CA ILE A 125 7.80 0.33 4.06
C ILE A 125 7.31 -0.28 5.36
N VAL A 126 6.66 0.53 6.19
CA VAL A 126 6.09 0.11 7.47
C VAL A 126 4.57 -0.06 7.32
N ILE A 127 4.04 -1.16 7.86
CA ILE A 127 2.63 -1.51 7.76
C ILE A 127 2.08 -1.65 9.17
N ASN A 128 1.13 -0.79 9.51
CA ASN A 128 0.43 -0.82 10.78
C ASN A 128 -0.94 -1.46 10.57
N LEU A 129 -1.19 -2.59 11.25
CA LEU A 129 -2.52 -3.19 11.30
C LEU A 129 -3.26 -2.62 12.51
N LEU A 130 -4.26 -1.81 12.21
CA LEU A 130 -5.04 -1.14 13.23
C LEU A 130 -6.00 -2.12 13.88
N SER A 131 -5.94 -2.19 15.20
CA SER A 131 -6.78 -3.05 16.01
C SER A 131 -7.30 -2.27 17.20
N ASN A 132 -8.39 -2.75 17.80
CA ASN A 132 -8.85 -2.21 19.09
C ASN A 132 -8.08 -2.82 20.29
N ASP A 133 -7.06 -3.63 20.04
CA ASP A 133 -6.21 -4.26 21.05
C ASP A 133 -5.01 -3.35 21.40
N VAL A 134 -4.40 -3.58 22.56
CA VAL A 134 -3.29 -2.80 23.11
C VAL A 134 -1.98 -3.01 22.35
N LEU A 135 -1.91 -4.06 21.51
CA LEU A 135 -0.77 -4.38 20.67
C LEU A 135 -1.16 -4.18 19.20
N GLU A 136 -0.79 -3.03 18.65
CA GLU A 136 -0.82 -2.82 17.20
C GLU A 136 0.16 -3.79 16.55
N LYS A 137 -0.32 -4.59 15.59
CA LYS A 137 0.55 -5.47 14.81
C LYS A 137 1.26 -4.63 13.76
N GLN A 138 2.57 -4.81 13.66
CA GLN A 138 3.40 -4.03 12.76
C GLN A 138 4.24 -4.97 11.90
N TYR A 139 4.30 -4.65 10.61
CA TYR A 139 5.13 -5.35 9.65
C TYR A 139 6.00 -4.35 8.91
N VAL A 140 7.12 -4.83 8.37
CA VAL A 140 8.01 -4.00 7.57
C VAL A 140 8.42 -4.75 6.31
N VAL A 141 8.43 -4.06 5.18
CA VAL A 141 8.96 -4.57 3.92
C VAL A 141 10.34 -3.97 3.70
N GLU A 142 11.33 -4.83 3.59
CA GLU A 142 12.68 -4.47 3.16
C GLU A 142 12.68 -4.16 1.66
N THR A 143 12.95 -2.92 1.29
CA THR A 143 12.88 -2.48 -0.11
C THR A 143 14.23 -2.51 -0.83
N THR A 144 15.33 -2.44 -0.07
CA THR A 144 16.67 -2.23 -0.65
C THR A 144 17.63 -3.39 -0.42
N GLY A 145 17.49 -4.16 0.67
CA GLY A 145 18.47 -5.15 1.10
C GLY A 145 19.74 -4.53 1.69
N TYR A 146 19.73 -3.22 1.94
CA TYR A 146 20.85 -2.47 2.47
C TYR A 146 20.47 -1.76 3.75
N ARG A 147 21.41 -1.76 4.69
CA ARG A 147 21.40 -0.87 5.84
C ARG A 147 22.24 0.32 5.47
N PHE A 148 21.70 1.45 5.81
CA PHE A 148 22.35 2.71 5.58
C PHE A 148 22.76 3.23 6.97
N ASP A 149 24.04 3.48 7.23
CA ASP A 149 24.51 4.24 8.39
C ASP A 149 24.81 5.72 8.10
N LEU A 150 24.16 6.61 8.87
CA LEU A 150 24.32 8.06 8.79
C LEU A 150 25.44 8.56 9.71
N ASP A 151 26.30 9.43 9.19
CA ASP A 151 27.23 10.24 10.00
C ASP A 151 26.75 11.71 10.12
N SER A 152 27.51 12.54 10.85
CA SER A 152 27.18 13.96 11.04
C SER A 152 27.31 14.84 9.78
N SER A 153 27.78 14.29 8.66
CA SER A 153 28.01 15.01 7.39
C SER A 153 27.02 14.61 6.27
N GLY A 154 26.19 13.60 6.51
CA GLY A 154 25.34 12.97 5.50
C GLY A 154 26.08 11.83 4.79
N TYR A 155 25.60 10.60 4.98
CA TYR A 155 26.07 9.27 4.52
C TYR A 155 27.57 9.01 4.30
N VAL A 156 28.09 7.97 4.96
CA VAL A 156 29.45 7.43 4.71
C VAL A 156 29.47 5.92 4.42
N SER A 157 28.48 5.11 4.83
CA SER A 157 28.53 3.65 4.56
C SER A 157 27.17 2.98 4.30
N THR A 158 27.12 2.25 3.18
CA THR A 158 26.14 1.22 2.88
C THR A 158 26.67 -0.12 3.37
N THR A 159 25.92 -0.80 4.23
CA THR A 159 26.23 -2.17 4.65
C THR A 159 25.14 -3.07 4.10
N ALA A 160 25.50 -4.08 3.31
CA ALA A 160 24.53 -5.09 2.89
C ALA A 160 23.88 -5.72 4.14
N LYS A 161 22.55 -5.74 4.18
CA LYS A 161 21.84 -6.53 5.18
C LYS A 161 22.05 -8.01 4.87
N THR A 162 21.86 -8.87 5.86
CA THR A 162 21.88 -10.32 5.66
C THR A 162 20.70 -10.83 4.82
N GLY A 163 19.75 -9.96 4.45
CA GLY A 163 18.61 -10.24 3.59
C GLY A 163 18.67 -9.48 2.26
N GLU A 164 18.10 -10.07 1.21
CA GLU A 164 17.86 -9.40 -0.07
C GLU A 164 16.62 -8.48 0.06
N ALA A 165 16.41 -7.57 -0.89
CA ALA A 165 15.16 -6.81 -0.99
C ALA A 165 13.95 -7.74 -1.21
N GLY A 166 12.75 -7.27 -0.90
CA GLY A 166 11.50 -8.00 -1.14
C GLY A 166 11.14 -9.00 -0.05
N TYR A 167 11.46 -8.69 1.20
CA TYR A 167 11.11 -9.51 2.36
C TYR A 167 10.19 -8.75 3.31
N LEU A 168 9.16 -9.45 3.80
CA LEU A 168 8.26 -9.01 4.85
C LEU A 168 8.74 -9.54 6.21
N TYR A 169 8.82 -8.65 7.19
CA TYR A 169 9.16 -8.96 8.58
C TYR A 169 7.98 -8.63 9.49
N ASP A 170 7.62 -9.55 10.38
CA ASP A 170 6.74 -9.24 11.51
C ASP A 170 7.60 -8.61 12.60
N VAL A 171 7.28 -7.36 12.95
CA VAL A 171 8.01 -6.58 13.96
C VAL A 171 7.13 -6.28 15.17
N THR A 172 5.98 -6.94 15.26
CA THR A 172 5.03 -6.80 16.36
C THR A 172 5.74 -7.04 17.70
N GLY A 173 5.67 -6.07 18.61
CA GLY A 173 6.31 -6.18 19.92
C GLY A 173 7.80 -5.81 19.97
N GLY A 174 8.38 -5.31 18.87
CA GLY A 174 9.74 -4.76 18.85
C GLY A 174 10.84 -5.71 18.39
N ASP A 175 10.49 -6.77 17.66
CA ASP A 175 11.43 -7.77 17.12
C ASP A 175 12.29 -7.25 15.94
N ALA A 176 12.14 -5.98 15.56
CA ALA A 176 13.10 -5.28 14.72
C ALA A 176 13.47 -3.94 15.33
N VAL A 177 14.74 -3.56 15.17
CA VAL A 177 15.18 -2.20 15.48
C VAL A 177 14.93 -1.36 14.23
N LEU A 178 13.89 -0.54 14.29
CA LEU A 178 13.62 0.45 13.25
C LEU A 178 14.54 1.66 13.44
N GLY A 179 15.30 1.98 12.40
CA GLY A 179 16.14 3.16 12.34
C GLY A 179 15.34 4.40 12.00
N LYS A 180 15.69 5.49 12.66
CA LYS A 180 15.19 6.82 12.31
C LYS A 180 16.11 7.48 11.29
N GLY A 181 15.55 8.38 10.48
CA GLY A 181 16.32 9.28 9.62
C GLY A 181 17.24 10.24 10.40
N LEU A 182 17.88 11.18 9.69
CA LEU A 182 18.86 12.13 10.25
C LEU A 182 18.30 12.97 11.42
N SER A 183 18.59 12.58 12.66
CA SER A 183 18.26 13.34 13.89
C SER A 183 18.98 14.69 14.03
N ASN A 184 20.10 14.88 13.32
CA ASN A 184 21.03 15.99 13.55
C ASN A 184 20.99 17.11 12.50
N TRP A 185 20.23 16.95 11.41
CA TRP A 185 20.02 18.02 10.41
C TRP A 185 18.79 18.86 10.77
N GLN A 186 18.87 19.49 11.95
CA GLN A 186 18.11 20.63 12.49
C GLN A 186 16.57 20.64 12.38
N ASN A 187 15.93 20.48 13.56
CA ASN A 187 14.68 21.13 13.96
C ASN A 187 13.37 20.79 13.22
N SER A 188 13.19 19.61 12.63
CA SER A 188 11.84 19.12 12.33
C SER A 188 11.34 18.21 13.46
N SER A 189 10.13 18.48 13.93
CA SER A 189 9.44 17.71 14.97
C SER A 189 9.02 16.30 14.54
N ASP A 190 9.15 15.98 13.24
CA ASP A 190 8.71 14.72 12.61
C ASP A 190 9.83 13.67 12.48
N ASN A 191 10.98 13.93 13.10
CA ASN A 191 12.13 13.01 13.19
C ASN A 191 11.89 11.77 14.08
N GLN A 192 10.62 11.39 14.25
CA GLN A 192 10.20 10.26 15.06
C GLN A 192 9.89 9.02 14.23
N ASP A 193 9.64 9.21 12.94
CA ASP A 193 9.18 8.13 12.08
C ASP A 193 10.33 7.26 11.56
N PRO A 194 10.15 5.93 11.59
CA PRO A 194 11.17 4.99 11.13
C PRO A 194 11.29 5.01 9.60
N THR A 195 12.53 5.05 9.10
CA THR A 195 12.81 5.12 7.66
C THR A 195 13.46 3.84 7.11
N GLN A 196 13.96 2.96 7.98
CA GLN A 196 14.60 1.70 7.58
C GLN A 196 14.62 0.68 8.71
N ILE A 197 14.77 -0.60 8.39
CA ILE A 197 15.16 -1.65 9.33
C ILE A 197 16.67 -1.53 9.59
N THR A 198 17.09 -1.44 10.85
CA THR A 198 18.54 -1.37 11.22
C THR A 198 19.11 -2.67 11.73
N GLU A 199 18.25 -3.52 12.29
CA GLU A 199 18.59 -4.85 12.74
C GLU A 199 17.39 -5.78 12.54
N ILE A 200 17.68 -6.96 12.03
CA ILE A 200 16.70 -8.02 11.78
C ILE A 200 16.95 -9.12 12.81
N LEU A 201 16.00 -9.36 13.72
CA LEU A 201 16.09 -10.44 14.71
C LEU A 201 15.38 -11.73 14.26
N GLY A 202 14.75 -11.73 13.09
CA GLY A 202 13.94 -12.85 12.56
C GLY A 202 14.23 -13.23 11.10
N SER A 203 13.53 -14.25 10.60
CA SER A 203 13.58 -14.62 9.18
C SER A 203 12.46 -13.91 8.43
N GLY A 204 12.81 -13.20 7.36
CA GLY A 204 11.82 -12.56 6.49
C GLY A 204 11.08 -13.58 5.63
N ILE A 205 9.89 -13.19 5.17
CA ILE A 205 9.09 -13.95 4.20
C ILE A 205 9.20 -13.24 2.84
N PRO A 206 9.63 -13.92 1.77
CA PRO A 206 9.73 -13.29 0.46
C PRO A 206 8.35 -12.87 -0.06
N ILE A 207 8.28 -11.68 -0.65
CA ILE A 207 7.08 -11.12 -1.29
C ILE A 207 7.40 -10.69 -2.72
N SER A 208 6.36 -10.42 -3.51
CA SER A 208 6.54 -9.77 -4.81
C SER A 208 6.86 -8.30 -4.57
N LEU A 209 8.02 -7.85 -5.03
CA LEU A 209 8.48 -6.48 -4.96
C LEU A 209 9.21 -6.14 -6.26
N VAL A 210 8.92 -4.97 -6.82
CA VAL A 210 9.61 -4.41 -7.98
C VAL A 210 10.03 -2.98 -7.65
N PHE A 211 11.27 -2.68 -8.01
CA PHE A 211 11.75 -1.31 -8.13
C PHE A 211 11.87 -0.98 -9.62
N ALA A 212 11.15 0.04 -10.08
CA ALA A 212 11.19 0.52 -11.44
C ALA A 212 11.55 2.00 -11.47
N GLN A 213 12.13 2.46 -12.57
CA GLN A 213 12.32 3.89 -12.85
C GLN A 213 11.68 4.20 -14.19
N PRO A 214 10.36 4.43 -14.21
CA PRO A 214 9.65 4.66 -15.46
C PRO A 214 9.94 6.10 -15.91
N GLY A 215 10.99 6.28 -16.71
CA GLY A 215 11.44 7.59 -17.17
C GLY A 215 12.71 8.07 -16.46
N SER A 216 12.95 9.38 -16.46
CA SER A 216 14.19 9.99 -15.94
C SER A 216 14.04 10.71 -14.61
N GLU A 217 12.81 10.90 -14.14
CA GLU A 217 12.51 11.81 -13.02
C GLU A 217 11.98 11.08 -11.79
N HIS A 218 11.43 9.87 -11.95
CA HIS A 218 10.72 9.18 -10.88
C HIS A 218 11.11 7.72 -10.76
N SER A 219 10.96 7.22 -9.54
CA SER A 219 11.10 5.83 -9.15
C SER A 219 9.77 5.31 -8.62
N VAL A 220 9.55 4.01 -8.81
CA VAL A 220 8.37 3.29 -8.37
C VAL A 220 8.83 2.09 -7.55
N ILE A 221 8.31 1.99 -6.33
CA ILE A 221 8.41 0.79 -5.49
C ILE A 221 7.03 0.18 -5.46
N GLU A 222 6.88 -1.01 -6.01
CA GLU A 222 5.59 -1.69 -6.05
C GLU A 222 5.70 -3.07 -5.43
N GLY A 223 4.71 -3.47 -4.65
CA GLY A 223 4.70 -4.80 -4.07
C GLY A 223 3.32 -5.35 -3.77
N ALA A 224 3.29 -6.66 -3.53
CA ALA A 224 2.10 -7.39 -3.14
C ALA A 224 2.39 -8.32 -1.95
N ILE A 225 1.57 -8.19 -0.91
CA ILE A 225 1.63 -9.01 0.29
C ILE A 225 0.37 -9.84 0.38
N SER A 226 0.49 -11.16 0.47
CA SER A 226 -0.67 -12.02 0.72
C SER A 226 -1.27 -11.64 2.08
N LEU A 227 -2.58 -11.37 2.10
CA LEU A 227 -3.31 -11.10 3.34
C LEU A 227 -3.23 -12.27 4.32
N SER A 228 -2.95 -13.49 3.86
CA SER A 228 -2.74 -14.65 4.73
C SER A 228 -1.45 -14.57 5.57
N LEU A 229 -0.52 -13.69 5.19
CA LEU A 229 0.72 -13.44 5.96
C LEU A 229 0.49 -12.38 7.03
N LEU A 230 -0.54 -11.56 6.85
CA LEU A 230 -0.93 -10.54 7.80
C LEU A 230 -1.92 -11.18 8.76
N ASN A 231 -1.62 -11.19 10.05
CA ASN A 231 -2.55 -11.74 11.04
C ASN A 231 -3.73 -10.78 11.23
N LEU A 232 -4.71 -10.81 10.32
CA LEU A 232 -5.82 -9.86 10.22
C LEU A 232 -6.96 -10.10 11.23
N ASP A 233 -6.83 -11.10 12.12
CA ASP A 233 -7.84 -11.36 13.13
C ASP A 233 -8.01 -10.15 14.06
N GLY A 234 -9.25 -9.62 14.11
CA GLY A 234 -9.60 -8.45 14.93
C GLY A 234 -9.13 -7.10 14.37
N ILE A 235 -8.58 -7.08 13.16
CA ILE A 235 -8.08 -5.87 12.49
C ILE A 235 -9.22 -5.15 11.76
N ASN A 236 -9.31 -3.84 11.95
CA ASN A 236 -10.34 -2.99 11.33
C ASN A 236 -9.81 -2.11 10.20
N GLY A 237 -8.49 -2.00 10.06
CA GLY A 237 -7.86 -1.22 9.00
C GLY A 237 -6.39 -1.58 8.81
N ILE A 238 -5.91 -1.34 7.61
CA ILE A 238 -4.49 -1.42 7.26
C ILE A 238 -4.03 -0.01 6.89
N ASN A 239 -2.92 0.38 7.48
CA ASN A 239 -2.25 1.64 7.22
C ASN A 239 -0.83 1.34 6.75
N ILE A 240 -0.41 1.96 5.65
CA ILE A 240 0.96 1.88 5.18
C ILE A 240 1.61 3.24 5.40
N HIS A 241 2.78 3.20 6.00
CA HIS A 241 3.67 4.31 6.24
C HIS A 241 4.96 4.07 5.45
N TYR A 242 5.46 5.12 4.81
CA TYR A 242 6.73 5.10 4.11
C TYR A 242 7.46 6.41 4.38
N ALA A 243 8.75 6.33 4.65
CA ALA A 243 9.59 7.48 4.85
C ALA A 243 10.97 7.22 4.26
N THR A 244 11.54 8.23 3.60
CA THR A 244 12.84 8.11 2.94
C THR A 244 13.98 8.07 3.95
N VAL A 245 15.13 7.45 3.61
CA VAL A 245 16.27 7.37 4.55
C VAL A 245 16.78 8.75 4.98
N CYS A 246 16.67 9.76 4.12
CA CYS A 246 17.00 11.15 4.47
C CYS A 246 16.06 11.73 5.55
N GLY A 247 14.87 11.15 5.74
CA GLY A 247 13.91 11.54 6.78
C GLY A 247 13.35 12.94 6.58
N ASN A 248 13.39 13.45 5.34
CA ASN A 248 12.83 14.74 4.96
C ASN A 248 11.36 14.65 4.55
N ASP A 249 10.89 13.45 4.20
CA ASP A 249 9.54 13.26 3.72
C ASP A 249 9.05 11.84 4.03
N GLY A 250 7.73 11.73 4.16
CA GLY A 250 7.04 10.50 4.46
C GLY A 250 5.53 10.64 4.30
N GLY A 251 4.91 9.52 3.96
CA GLY A 251 3.51 9.44 3.63
C GLY A 251 2.81 8.34 4.39
N THR A 252 1.51 8.50 4.60
CA THR A 252 0.69 7.49 5.27
C THR A 252 -0.66 7.36 4.58
N THR A 253 -1.00 6.17 4.07
CA THR A 253 -2.29 5.97 3.41
C THR A 253 -3.45 6.02 4.41
N PRO A 254 -4.65 6.45 3.98
CA PRO A 254 -5.84 6.26 4.80
C PRO A 254 -6.10 4.76 5.02
N ASN A 255 -6.84 4.46 6.08
CA ASN A 255 -7.08 3.08 6.49
C ASN A 255 -7.87 2.32 5.43
N ALA A 256 -7.23 1.32 4.82
CA ALA A 256 -7.91 0.37 3.96
C ALA A 256 -8.70 -0.63 4.83
N PRO A 257 -10.03 -0.75 4.66
CA PRO A 257 -10.83 -1.70 5.41
C PRO A 257 -10.44 -3.11 4.98
N VAL A 258 -10.27 -3.99 5.97
CA VAL A 258 -10.05 -5.41 5.69
C VAL A 258 -11.32 -5.98 5.06
N PRO A 259 -11.27 -6.59 3.86
CA PRO A 259 -12.44 -7.18 3.26
C PRO A 259 -13.06 -8.21 4.20
N GLU A 260 -14.35 -8.06 4.48
CA GLU A 260 -15.08 -9.11 5.17
C GLU A 260 -14.99 -10.37 4.30
N PRO A 261 -14.63 -11.54 4.88
CA PRO A 261 -14.58 -12.77 4.10
C PRO A 261 -15.92 -12.95 3.37
N GLY A 262 -15.91 -13.60 2.20
CA GLY A 262 -17.13 -13.95 1.46
C GLY A 262 -18.14 -14.81 2.25
N THR A 263 -17.91 -15.05 3.55
CA THR A 263 -18.81 -15.64 4.51
C THR A 263 -20.17 -14.97 4.55
N ILE A 264 -20.31 -13.64 4.37
CA ILE A 264 -21.67 -13.05 4.30
C ILE A 264 -22.41 -13.55 3.06
N LEU A 265 -21.73 -13.62 1.92
CA LEU A 265 -22.31 -14.19 0.70
C LEU A 265 -22.58 -15.69 0.87
N LEU A 266 -21.66 -16.43 1.50
CA LEU A 266 -21.80 -17.87 1.74
C LEU A 266 -22.92 -18.18 2.73
N VAL A 267 -23.06 -17.38 3.79
CA VAL A 267 -24.16 -17.45 4.77
C VAL A 267 -25.47 -17.06 4.10
N GLY A 268 -25.50 -15.98 3.33
CA GLY A 268 -26.68 -15.54 2.59
C GLY A 268 -27.17 -16.61 1.60
N THR A 269 -26.25 -17.16 0.79
CA THR A 269 -26.57 -18.23 -0.17
C THR A 269 -26.91 -19.55 0.52
N GLY A 270 -26.23 -19.88 1.64
CA GLY A 270 -26.55 -21.04 2.47
C GLY A 270 -27.95 -20.96 3.08
N LEU A 271 -28.31 -19.83 3.67
CA LEU A 271 -29.65 -19.57 4.23
C LEU A 271 -30.72 -19.60 3.15
N LEU A 272 -30.46 -19.01 1.98
CA LEU A 272 -31.36 -19.06 0.84
C LEU A 272 -31.57 -20.52 0.36
N GLY A 273 -30.49 -21.30 0.28
CA GLY A 273 -30.54 -22.73 -0.05
C GLY A 273 -31.41 -23.52 0.92
N LEU A 274 -31.27 -23.27 2.23
CA LEU A 274 -32.09 -23.90 3.27
C LEU A 274 -33.56 -23.50 3.18
N ALA A 275 -33.85 -22.22 2.93
CA ALA A 275 -35.22 -21.72 2.76
C ALA A 275 -35.92 -22.36 1.56
N LEU A 276 -35.23 -22.47 0.42
CA LEU A 276 -35.75 -23.12 -0.78
C LEU A 276 -35.89 -24.65 -0.59
N GLY A 277 -34.95 -25.29 0.09
CA GLY A 277 -34.98 -26.72 0.40
C GLY A 277 -36.11 -27.10 1.36
N SER A 278 -36.41 -26.28 2.36
CA SER A 278 -37.46 -26.54 3.35
C SER A 278 -38.88 -26.52 2.75
N ARG A 279 -39.13 -25.70 1.71
CA ARG A 279 -40.42 -25.65 1.01
C ARG A 279 -40.77 -26.94 0.27
N LYS A 280 -39.77 -27.67 -0.26
CA LYS A 280 -39.98 -28.95 -0.95
C LYS A 280 -40.43 -30.08 -0.01
N ARG A 281 -40.21 -29.94 1.31
CA ARG A 281 -40.59 -30.99 2.28
C ARG A 281 -42.06 -30.91 2.73
N LYS A 282 -42.75 -29.79 2.52
CA LYS A 282 -44.17 -29.62 2.92
C LYS A 282 -45.20 -30.11 1.89
N THR A 283 -44.75 -30.70 0.77
CA THR A 283 -45.64 -31.16 -0.32
C THR A 283 -45.68 -32.69 -0.48
N LYS A 284 -45.31 -33.43 0.57
CA LYS A 284 -45.61 -34.87 0.68
C LYS A 284 -46.64 -35.10 1.76
#